data_AF-Q9L9K9-F1
#
_entry.id   AF-Q9L9K9-F1
#
_cell.length_a   1.000
_cell.length_b   1.000
_cell.length_c   1.000
_cell.angle_alpha   90.00
_cell.angle_beta   90.00
_cell.angle_gamma   90.00
#
_symmetry.space_group_name_H-M   'P 1'
#
loop_
_entity.id
_entity.type
_entity.pdbx_description
1 polymer ?
#
loop_
_entity_poly.entity_id
_entity_poly.type
_entity_poly.pdbx_seq_one_letter_code
_entity_poly.pdbx_strand_id
1 'polypeptide(L)'
;MHKIIFSQTNIEKLIAEKQLSVDALLEQFQRSDLISVTRYNDSAGLPWGSWKNVAAALDEFLVKNDWKFEPRDLTFNVNVAYFAPSSFIQAPPEEILLILKKCSQTQLNFILVKLEIVNYLFALFIKDSNYLKQIDIAFFITFLQALTQSKKLSSDEERKICQNFLTLHHLTLGSTEYQFLEKRIQSLQRPSTPLLQKKPLKIALLICGQLRGFEYSVPRFEKKFAPLGDIDAYVSSWEDVGYTRFNLQNAYRIFDKHTCDHLIEHKDTYDFSTFDEEIAKYTSEIYSPESIKQLLAKHLHWCNALMINLKRHKEYPYNKMSNSEKMYYHNSYWIETLGHEYFKKYDLIIKIRPDYFFRDENAIPLTALSSTSVLTDTPDYLFQEWGFGLGDQLWIGMSEPMLHLLNCHNKESLSYRYMYAFYNKESYQGHLNCGLEAWVNGLQIVPSNASLLKSRLASTRLISFVEFNQMNVGK
;
A
#
# COMPACT_ATOMS: atom_id res chain seq x y z
N MET A 1 3.27 -16.49 -34.52
CA MET A 1 3.96 -15.36 -33.85
C MET A 1 4.44 -15.84 -32.49
N HIS A 2 5.73 -15.76 -32.19
CA HIS A 2 6.24 -16.15 -30.87
C HIS A 2 5.94 -15.05 -29.85
N LYS A 3 5.12 -15.35 -28.85
CA LYS A 3 4.82 -14.45 -27.73
C LYS A 3 6.10 -14.29 -26.89
N ILE A 4 6.60 -13.06 -26.76
CA ILE A 4 7.75 -12.77 -25.88
C ILE A 4 7.29 -12.86 -24.43
N ILE A 5 8.06 -13.58 -23.61
CA ILE A 5 7.87 -13.68 -22.18
C ILE A 5 8.56 -12.47 -21.53
N PHE A 6 7.79 -11.59 -20.89
CA PHE A 6 8.29 -10.41 -20.20
C PHE A 6 8.72 -10.78 -18.78
N SER A 7 9.83 -11.52 -18.69
CA SER A 7 10.53 -11.76 -17.43
C SER A 7 11.94 -11.19 -17.54
N GLN A 8 12.51 -10.77 -16.40
CA GLN A 8 13.85 -10.18 -16.39
C GLN A 8 14.87 -11.08 -17.09
N THR A 9 14.96 -12.35 -16.66
CA THR A 9 15.91 -13.32 -17.22
C THR A 9 15.70 -13.55 -18.72
N ASN A 10 14.45 -13.62 -19.20
CA ASN A 10 14.18 -13.86 -20.61
C ASN A 10 14.55 -12.63 -21.47
N ILE A 11 14.16 -11.43 -21.04
CA ILE A 11 14.44 -10.20 -21.79
C ILE A 11 15.93 -9.93 -21.84
N GLU A 12 16.64 -10.02 -20.70
CA GLU A 12 18.10 -9.84 -20.65
C GLU A 12 18.81 -10.86 -21.55
N LYS A 13 18.36 -12.12 -21.55
CA LYS A 13 18.91 -13.17 -22.43
C LYS A 13 18.68 -12.84 -23.91
N LEU A 14 17.46 -12.49 -24.30
CA LEU A 14 17.15 -12.16 -25.70
C LEU A 14 17.96 -10.95 -26.20
N ILE A 15 18.20 -9.94 -25.34
CA ILE A 15 19.06 -8.80 -25.66
C ILE A 15 20.52 -9.23 -25.79
N ALA A 16 21.05 -9.98 -24.81
CA ALA A 16 22.44 -10.41 -24.79
C ALA A 16 22.80 -11.32 -25.97
N GLU A 17 21.89 -12.21 -26.36
CA GLU A 17 22.05 -13.12 -27.49
C GLU A 17 21.69 -12.47 -28.85
N LYS A 18 21.35 -11.18 -28.87
CA LYS A 18 20.89 -10.43 -30.06
C LYS A 18 19.71 -11.08 -30.78
N GLN A 19 18.84 -11.75 -30.02
CA GLN A 19 17.63 -12.41 -30.49
C GLN A 19 16.38 -11.53 -30.36
N LEU A 20 16.47 -10.40 -29.67
CA LEU A 20 15.42 -9.39 -29.64
C LEU A 20 15.64 -8.36 -30.77
N SER A 21 14.70 -8.25 -31.70
CA SER A 21 14.64 -7.13 -32.66
C SER A 21 13.67 -6.05 -32.19
N VAL A 22 13.90 -4.80 -32.62
CA VAL A 22 13.00 -3.67 -32.32
C VAL A 22 11.58 -3.96 -32.83
N ASP A 23 11.42 -4.36 -34.09
CA ASP A 23 10.10 -4.63 -34.67
C ASP A 23 9.33 -5.72 -33.89
N ALA A 24 10.00 -6.82 -33.54
CA ALA A 24 9.38 -7.90 -32.79
C ALA A 24 8.93 -7.44 -31.39
N LEU A 25 9.70 -6.55 -30.75
CA LEU A 25 9.33 -5.95 -29.46
C LEU A 25 8.14 -4.99 -29.61
N LEU A 26 8.13 -4.13 -30.63
CA LEU A 26 7.06 -3.15 -30.86
C LEU A 26 5.72 -3.85 -31.15
N GLU A 27 5.73 -5.00 -31.84
CA GLU A 27 4.53 -5.83 -31.99
C GLU A 27 3.99 -6.31 -30.63
N GLN A 28 4.85 -6.61 -29.65
CA GLN A 28 4.40 -7.01 -28.32
C GLN A 28 3.72 -5.86 -27.56
N PHE A 29 4.10 -4.61 -27.81
CA PHE A 29 3.47 -3.47 -27.16
C PHE A 29 2.02 -3.24 -27.60
N GLN A 30 1.54 -3.89 -28.66
CA GLN A 30 0.11 -3.86 -29.00
C GLN A 30 -0.74 -4.77 -28.09
N ARG A 31 -0.10 -5.63 -27.29
CA ARG A 31 -0.82 -6.57 -26.44
C ARG A 31 -1.49 -5.83 -25.29
N SER A 32 -2.82 -5.94 -25.22
CA SER A 32 -3.61 -5.43 -24.10
C SER A 32 -3.22 -6.08 -22.78
N ASP A 33 -2.73 -7.32 -22.81
CA ASP A 33 -2.37 -8.10 -21.61
C ASP A 33 -1.06 -7.69 -20.94
N LEU A 34 -0.27 -6.78 -21.52
CA LEU A 34 1.11 -6.55 -21.09
C LEU A 34 1.20 -5.79 -19.75
N ILE A 35 0.82 -4.51 -19.72
CA ILE A 35 0.74 -3.75 -18.46
C ILE A 35 -0.56 -4.02 -17.69
N SER A 36 -1.67 -4.34 -18.36
CA SER A 36 -2.99 -4.40 -17.71
C SER A 36 -3.21 -5.68 -16.89
N VAL A 37 -2.43 -6.74 -17.17
CA VAL A 37 -2.46 -8.03 -16.44
C VAL A 37 -1.32 -8.10 -15.42
N THR A 38 -0.70 -6.97 -15.07
CA THR A 38 0.17 -6.82 -13.89
C THR A 38 -0.64 -6.91 -12.58
N ARG A 39 -1.54 -7.90 -12.46
CA ARG A 39 -2.07 -8.31 -11.17
C ARG A 39 -0.93 -8.98 -10.41
N TYR A 40 -0.28 -8.23 -9.53
CA TYR A 40 0.41 -8.76 -8.35
C TYR A 40 1.26 -10.03 -8.57
N ASN A 41 2.06 -10.05 -9.63
CA ASN A 41 3.09 -11.07 -9.83
C ASN A 41 4.50 -10.52 -9.59
N ASP A 42 4.63 -9.54 -8.68
CA ASP A 42 5.88 -9.36 -7.92
C ASP A 42 5.98 -10.51 -6.91
N SER A 43 6.00 -11.75 -7.41
CA SER A 43 6.49 -12.87 -6.65
C SER A 43 7.99 -12.65 -6.48
N ALA A 44 8.41 -12.27 -5.27
CA ALA A 44 9.81 -12.25 -4.84
C ALA A 44 10.49 -13.65 -4.84
N GLY A 45 10.02 -14.58 -5.68
CA GLY A 45 10.62 -15.87 -5.96
C GLY A 45 11.06 -15.90 -7.43
N LEU A 46 12.31 -16.28 -7.65
CA LEU A 46 12.88 -16.60 -8.96
C LEU A 46 11.94 -17.55 -9.75
N PRO A 47 11.89 -17.49 -11.09
CA PRO A 47 12.79 -16.80 -12.03
C PRO A 47 12.28 -15.48 -12.65
N TRP A 48 11.26 -14.80 -12.09
CA TRP A 48 10.49 -13.81 -12.85
C TRP A 48 10.95 -12.35 -12.79
N GLY A 49 11.88 -12.00 -11.89
CA GLY A 49 12.44 -10.64 -11.76
C GLY A 49 11.43 -9.55 -11.40
N SER A 50 11.90 -8.31 -11.15
CA SER A 50 11.02 -7.16 -10.95
C SER A 50 10.66 -6.53 -12.30
N TRP A 51 9.38 -6.19 -12.52
CA TRP A 51 8.93 -5.45 -13.71
C TRP A 51 9.70 -4.15 -13.94
N LYS A 52 10.20 -3.54 -12.86
CA LYS A 52 11.09 -2.38 -12.92
C LYS A 52 12.37 -2.68 -13.72
N ASN A 53 12.97 -3.85 -13.52
CA ASN A 53 14.19 -4.26 -14.20
C ASN A 53 13.91 -4.60 -15.67
N VAL A 54 12.77 -5.24 -15.96
CA VAL A 54 12.32 -5.50 -17.33
C VAL A 54 12.16 -4.18 -18.09
N ALA A 55 11.47 -3.20 -17.49
CA ALA A 55 11.29 -1.89 -18.10
C ALA A 55 12.62 -1.15 -18.32
N ALA A 56 13.53 -1.18 -17.34
CA ALA A 56 14.85 -0.55 -17.50
C ALA A 56 15.65 -1.17 -18.65
N ALA A 57 15.68 -2.50 -18.76
CA ALA A 57 16.39 -3.20 -19.83
C ALA A 57 15.80 -2.91 -21.22
N LEU A 58 14.48 -2.80 -21.33
CA LEU A 58 13.80 -2.50 -22.60
C LEU A 58 13.98 -1.04 -23.02
N ASP A 59 13.94 -0.09 -22.08
CA ASP A 59 14.19 1.32 -22.35
C ASP A 59 15.63 1.53 -22.85
N GLU A 60 16.62 0.95 -22.16
CA GLU A 60 18.03 1.00 -22.59
C GLU A 60 18.22 0.37 -23.98
N PHE A 61 17.56 -0.78 -24.22
CA PHE A 61 17.62 -1.45 -25.53
C PHE A 61 17.08 -0.54 -26.64
N LEU A 62 15.94 0.10 -26.45
CA LEU A 62 15.33 0.95 -27.48
C LEU A 62 16.12 2.25 -27.70
N VAL A 63 16.63 2.86 -26.64
CA VAL A 63 17.53 4.03 -26.73
C VAL A 63 18.80 3.67 -27.50
N LYS A 64 19.42 2.52 -27.23
CA LYS A 64 20.64 2.07 -27.92
C LYS A 64 20.42 1.80 -29.41
N ASN A 65 19.20 1.49 -29.81
CA ASN A 65 18.83 1.27 -31.21
C ASN A 65 18.26 2.54 -31.88
N ASP A 66 18.41 3.71 -31.25
CA ASP A 66 17.93 5.01 -31.75
C ASP A 66 16.45 5.00 -32.16
N TRP A 67 15.63 4.16 -31.51
CA TRP A 67 14.22 4.07 -31.84
C TRP A 67 13.45 5.30 -31.36
N LYS A 68 12.67 5.89 -32.28
CA LYS A 68 11.81 7.05 -32.02
C LYS A 68 10.37 6.61 -31.87
N PHE A 69 9.73 7.10 -30.81
CA PHE A 69 8.34 6.84 -30.56
C PHE A 69 7.46 7.58 -31.58
N GLU A 70 6.53 6.83 -32.17
CA GLU A 70 5.44 7.35 -32.99
C GLU A 70 4.12 6.90 -32.37
N PRO A 71 3.20 7.82 -32.04
CA PRO A 71 1.91 7.48 -31.45
C PRO A 71 1.10 6.52 -32.32
N ARG A 72 0.51 5.49 -31.70
CA ARG A 72 -0.42 4.54 -32.30
C ARG A 72 -1.71 4.48 -31.48
N ASP A 73 -2.31 3.29 -31.38
CA ASP A 73 -3.43 3.04 -30.48
C ASP A 73 -3.04 3.23 -29.01
N LEU A 74 -4.04 3.41 -28.15
CA LEU A 74 -3.84 3.72 -26.74
C LEU A 74 -3.09 2.59 -26.01
N THR A 75 -3.33 1.33 -26.33
CA THR A 75 -2.65 0.20 -25.68
C THR A 75 -1.16 0.23 -25.97
N PHE A 76 -0.79 0.41 -27.23
CA PHE A 76 0.60 0.59 -27.63
C PHE A 76 1.26 1.76 -26.90
N ASN A 77 0.61 2.93 -26.91
CA ASN A 77 1.19 4.14 -26.31
C ASN A 77 1.44 4.00 -24.81
N VAL A 78 0.51 3.38 -24.07
CA VAL A 78 0.68 3.19 -22.62
C VAL A 78 1.77 2.15 -22.34
N ASN A 79 1.86 1.08 -23.13
CA ASN A 79 2.94 0.09 -23.00
C ASN A 79 4.31 0.72 -23.28
N VAL A 80 4.43 1.55 -24.33
CA VAL A 80 5.66 2.29 -24.64
C VAL A 80 6.01 3.25 -23.50
N ALA A 81 5.05 4.04 -22.99
CA ALA A 81 5.30 4.94 -21.89
C ALA A 81 5.80 4.20 -20.62
N TYR A 82 5.37 2.96 -20.39
CA TYR A 82 5.84 2.15 -19.26
C TYR A 82 7.22 1.50 -19.49
N PHE A 83 7.44 0.88 -20.66
CA PHE A 83 8.65 0.08 -20.94
C PHE A 83 9.76 0.85 -21.63
N ALA A 84 9.47 2.01 -22.22
CA ALA A 84 10.39 2.83 -22.98
C ALA A 84 10.16 4.34 -22.70
N PRO A 85 10.13 4.77 -21.42
CA PRO A 85 9.83 6.15 -21.08
C PRO A 85 10.80 7.16 -21.71
N SER A 86 12.06 6.80 -21.94
CA SER A 86 13.06 7.69 -22.54
C SER A 86 12.77 7.98 -24.02
N SER A 87 12.26 7.00 -24.77
CA SER A 87 11.78 7.22 -26.15
C SER A 87 10.45 7.95 -26.18
N PHE A 88 9.54 7.67 -25.23
CA PHE A 88 8.23 8.30 -25.15
C PHE A 88 8.31 9.83 -24.99
N ILE A 89 9.17 10.33 -24.10
CA ILE A 89 9.30 11.76 -23.80
C ILE A 89 9.96 12.58 -24.93
N GLN A 90 10.46 11.94 -25.98
CA GLN A 90 11.03 12.63 -27.15
C GLN A 90 9.96 13.12 -28.13
N ALA A 91 8.73 12.63 -28.02
CA ALA A 91 7.62 13.12 -28.82
C ALA A 91 7.25 14.57 -28.46
N PRO A 92 6.60 15.32 -29.37
CA PRO A 92 6.11 16.66 -29.08
C PRO A 92 5.20 16.68 -27.83
N PRO A 93 5.31 17.70 -26.95
CA PRO A 93 4.50 17.79 -25.74
C PRO A 93 2.99 17.65 -25.98
N GLU A 94 2.49 18.23 -27.07
CA GLU A 94 1.08 18.23 -27.42
C GLU A 94 0.57 16.81 -27.71
N GLU A 95 1.40 15.97 -28.35
CA GLU A 95 1.08 14.57 -28.63
C GLU A 95 1.06 13.73 -27.35
N ILE A 96 2.07 13.93 -26.50
CA ILE A 96 2.13 13.25 -25.19
C ILE A 96 0.90 13.59 -24.37
N LEU A 97 0.55 14.87 -24.24
CA LEU A 97 -0.63 15.29 -23.49
C LEU A 97 -1.94 14.76 -24.10
N LEU A 98 -2.03 14.67 -25.43
CA LEU A 98 -3.20 14.06 -26.10
C LEU A 98 -3.35 12.57 -25.77
N ILE A 99 -2.25 11.83 -25.65
CA ILE A 99 -2.26 10.43 -25.22
C ILE A 99 -2.70 10.32 -23.76
N LEU A 100 -2.10 11.13 -22.87
CA LEU A 100 -2.35 11.06 -21.44
C LEU A 100 -3.81 11.41 -21.10
N LYS A 101 -4.43 12.37 -21.80
CA LYS A 101 -5.86 12.69 -21.64
C LYS A 101 -6.81 11.54 -21.98
N LYS A 102 -6.39 10.59 -22.81
CA LYS A 102 -7.19 9.41 -23.19
C LYS A 102 -6.99 8.25 -22.22
N CYS A 103 -6.01 8.34 -21.32
CA CYS A 103 -5.71 7.28 -20.37
C CYS A 103 -6.74 7.26 -19.25
N SER A 104 -7.18 6.06 -18.88
CA SER A 104 -7.85 5.83 -17.60
C SER A 104 -6.91 6.13 -16.43
N GLN A 105 -7.48 6.32 -15.24
CA GLN A 105 -6.73 6.56 -14.01
C GLN A 105 -5.69 5.45 -13.71
N THR A 106 -6.02 4.18 -13.99
CA THR A 106 -5.08 3.07 -13.80
C THR A 106 -3.92 3.14 -14.80
N GLN A 107 -4.19 3.52 -16.05
CA GLN A 107 -3.12 3.69 -17.05
C GLN A 107 -2.23 4.89 -16.71
N LEU A 108 -2.79 5.98 -16.18
CA LEU A 108 -2.00 7.10 -15.67
C LEU A 108 -1.06 6.67 -14.55
N ASN A 109 -1.50 5.82 -13.62
CA ASN A 109 -0.62 5.30 -12.56
C ASN A 109 0.57 4.51 -13.15
N PHE A 110 0.33 3.64 -14.14
CA PHE A 110 1.39 2.91 -14.82
C PHE A 110 2.40 3.86 -15.48
N ILE A 111 1.93 4.93 -16.13
CA ILE A 111 2.81 5.89 -16.80
C ILE A 111 3.59 6.73 -15.78
N LEU A 112 2.90 7.27 -14.78
CA LEU A 112 3.47 8.24 -13.83
C LEU A 112 4.34 7.58 -12.74
N VAL A 113 4.41 6.24 -12.68
CA VAL A 113 5.43 5.55 -11.87
C VAL A 113 6.84 5.72 -12.46
N LYS A 114 6.95 6.12 -13.74
CA LYS A 114 8.22 6.34 -14.44
C LYS A 114 8.74 7.75 -14.18
N LEU A 115 9.87 7.83 -13.49
CA LEU A 115 10.43 9.11 -13.03
C LEU A 115 10.82 10.03 -14.20
N GLU A 116 11.27 9.46 -15.31
CA GLU A 116 11.61 10.17 -16.54
C GLU A 116 10.42 10.97 -17.07
N ILE A 117 9.23 10.35 -17.10
CA ILE A 117 7.99 11.00 -17.54
C ILE A 117 7.55 12.06 -16.54
N VAL A 118 7.60 11.77 -15.23
CA VAL A 118 7.26 12.74 -14.19
C VAL A 118 8.18 13.97 -14.24
N ASN A 119 9.48 13.76 -14.45
CA ASN A 119 10.47 14.84 -14.61
C ASN A 119 10.15 15.71 -15.82
N TYR A 120 9.87 15.08 -16.96
CA TYR A 120 9.52 15.75 -18.20
C TYR A 120 8.26 16.62 -18.04
N LEU A 121 7.18 16.04 -17.51
CA LEU A 121 5.92 16.76 -17.28
C LEU A 121 6.08 17.89 -16.26
N PHE A 122 6.88 17.69 -15.22
CA PHE A 122 7.18 18.74 -14.25
C PHE A 122 7.88 19.94 -14.89
N ALA A 123 8.91 19.70 -15.69
CA ALA A 123 9.59 20.76 -16.43
C ALA A 123 8.64 21.47 -17.41
N LEU A 124 7.76 20.72 -18.06
CA LEU A 124 6.76 21.23 -18.99
C LEU A 124 5.79 22.20 -18.30
N PHE A 125 5.15 21.76 -17.22
CA PHE A 125 4.11 22.52 -16.52
C PHE A 125 4.64 23.74 -15.77
N ILE A 126 5.91 23.71 -15.33
CA ILE A 126 6.56 24.90 -14.74
C ILE A 126 6.91 25.93 -15.82
N LYS A 127 7.36 25.48 -17.00
CA LYS A 127 7.80 26.37 -18.08
C LYS A 127 6.63 27.11 -18.72
N ASP A 128 5.50 26.44 -18.93
CA ASP A 128 4.31 27.06 -19.53
C ASP A 128 3.02 26.51 -18.91
N SER A 129 2.28 27.41 -18.25
CA SER A 129 0.99 27.12 -17.62
C SER A 129 -0.12 26.79 -18.64
N ASN A 130 0.07 27.07 -19.93
CA ASN A 130 -0.85 26.62 -20.97
C ASN A 130 -0.92 25.10 -21.07
N TYR A 131 0.16 24.38 -20.76
CA TYR A 131 0.11 22.92 -20.72
C TYR A 131 -0.73 22.40 -19.54
N LEU A 132 -0.83 23.14 -18.43
CA LEU A 132 -1.74 22.80 -17.33
C LEU A 132 -3.22 22.92 -17.73
N LYS A 133 -3.57 23.85 -18.64
CA LYS A 133 -4.94 23.96 -19.17
C LYS A 133 -5.38 22.73 -19.97
N GLN A 134 -4.41 21.94 -20.44
CA GLN A 134 -4.69 20.80 -21.29
C GLN A 134 -5.10 19.56 -20.50
N ILE A 135 -4.70 19.43 -19.24
CA ILE A 135 -4.97 18.24 -18.44
C ILE A 135 -6.22 18.44 -17.57
N ASP A 136 -6.97 17.37 -17.32
CA ASP A 136 -8.06 17.40 -16.35
C ASP A 136 -7.54 17.29 -14.91
N ILE A 137 -8.46 17.47 -13.97
CA ILE A 137 -8.17 17.41 -12.54
C ILE A 137 -7.75 16.02 -12.05
N ALA A 138 -8.23 14.95 -12.68
CA ALA A 138 -7.88 13.58 -12.30
C ALA A 138 -6.40 13.32 -12.56
N PHE A 139 -5.94 13.65 -13.78
CA PHE A 139 -4.54 13.62 -14.14
C PHE A 139 -3.74 14.55 -13.22
N PHE A 140 -4.15 15.81 -13.06
CA PHE A 140 -3.41 16.75 -12.22
C PHE A 140 -3.19 16.23 -10.79
N ILE A 141 -4.21 15.69 -10.13
CA ILE A 141 -4.08 15.11 -8.79
C ILE A 141 -3.11 13.91 -8.79
N THR A 142 -3.21 13.02 -9.77
CA THR A 142 -2.34 11.85 -9.91
C THR A 142 -0.88 12.25 -10.11
N PHE A 143 -0.68 13.31 -10.90
CA PHE A 143 0.64 13.89 -11.14
C PHE A 143 1.22 14.48 -9.85
N LEU A 144 0.44 15.22 -9.04
CA LEU A 144 0.88 15.70 -7.74
C LEU A 144 1.24 14.56 -6.76
N GLN A 145 0.49 13.46 -6.78
CA GLN A 145 0.79 12.27 -5.98
C GLN A 145 2.13 11.63 -6.38
N ALA A 146 2.40 11.51 -7.68
CA ALA A 146 3.69 11.04 -8.18
C ALA A 146 4.84 12.00 -7.79
N LEU A 147 4.61 13.32 -7.87
CA LEU A 147 5.59 14.32 -7.41
C LEU A 147 5.87 14.22 -5.91
N THR A 148 4.86 13.89 -5.10
CA THR A 148 4.97 13.75 -3.65
C THR A 148 5.99 12.67 -3.28
N GLN A 149 5.91 11.47 -3.87
CA GLN A 149 6.92 10.42 -3.63
C GLN A 149 8.34 10.89 -4.00
N SER A 150 8.47 11.65 -5.10
CA SER A 150 9.77 12.13 -5.57
C SER A 150 10.32 13.36 -4.80
N LYS A 151 9.57 13.87 -3.81
CA LYS A 151 9.89 15.09 -3.03
C LYS A 151 10.27 16.30 -3.90
N LYS A 152 9.61 16.44 -5.04
CA LYS A 152 9.95 17.49 -6.03
C LYS A 152 9.42 18.87 -5.70
N LEU A 153 8.40 18.95 -4.86
CA LEU A 153 7.72 20.20 -4.51
C LEU A 153 7.85 20.48 -3.02
N SER A 154 8.20 21.71 -2.67
CA SER A 154 7.92 22.26 -1.35
C SER A 154 6.40 22.51 -1.20
N SER A 155 5.93 22.60 0.05
CA SER A 155 4.52 22.88 0.34
C SER A 155 4.02 24.19 -0.31
N ASP A 156 4.87 25.22 -0.38
CA ASP A 156 4.51 26.50 -0.99
C ASP A 156 4.41 26.42 -2.52
N GLU A 157 5.30 25.65 -3.17
CA GLU A 157 5.24 25.44 -4.62
C GLU A 157 4.01 24.62 -5.01
N GLU A 158 3.75 23.52 -4.30
CA GLU A 158 2.55 22.70 -4.53
C GLU A 158 1.29 23.55 -4.36
N ARG A 159 1.22 24.36 -3.31
CA ARG A 159 0.08 25.28 -3.08
C ARG A 159 -0.13 26.21 -4.28
N LYS A 160 0.92 26.85 -4.77
CA LYS A 160 0.85 27.79 -5.89
C LYS A 160 0.38 27.10 -7.17
N ILE A 161 0.89 25.91 -7.47
CA ILE A 161 0.48 25.14 -8.66
C ILE A 161 -0.99 24.72 -8.55
N CYS A 162 -1.44 24.25 -7.37
CA CYS A 162 -2.86 23.93 -7.15
C CYS A 162 -3.77 25.14 -7.31
N GLN A 163 -3.40 26.31 -6.75
CA GLN A 163 -4.16 27.56 -6.89
C GLN A 163 -4.25 28.03 -8.35
N ASN A 164 -3.12 27.94 -9.07
CA ASN A 164 -3.07 28.25 -10.50
C ASN A 164 -3.98 27.31 -11.29
N PHE A 165 -3.93 26.00 -11.01
CA PHE A 165 -4.79 25.02 -11.67
C PHE A 165 -6.28 25.32 -11.48
N LEU A 166 -6.71 25.61 -10.25
CA LEU A 166 -8.10 25.97 -9.94
C LEU A 166 -8.56 27.20 -10.73
N THR A 167 -7.69 28.21 -10.85
CA THR A 167 -7.97 29.46 -11.57
C THR A 167 -8.06 29.23 -13.07
N LEU A 168 -7.11 28.48 -13.64
CA LEU A 168 -7.03 28.19 -15.08
C LEU A 168 -8.23 27.39 -15.61
N HIS A 169 -8.76 26.48 -14.79
CA HIS A 169 -9.85 25.59 -15.17
C HIS A 169 -11.24 26.10 -14.77
N HIS A 170 -11.33 27.28 -14.18
CA HIS A 170 -12.59 27.87 -13.69
C HIS A 170 -13.43 26.89 -12.87
N LEU A 171 -12.78 26.03 -12.09
CA LEU A 171 -13.47 24.99 -11.33
C LEU A 171 -14.35 25.64 -10.27
N THR A 172 -15.64 25.34 -10.31
CA THR A 172 -16.64 25.97 -9.45
C THR A 172 -16.71 25.31 -8.07
N LEU A 173 -17.04 26.13 -7.08
CA LEU A 173 -17.34 25.69 -5.72
C LEU A 173 -18.40 24.59 -5.74
N GLY A 174 -18.06 23.39 -5.25
CA GLY A 174 -19.02 22.32 -4.99
C GLY A 174 -18.74 20.97 -5.65
N SER A 175 -17.85 20.89 -6.65
CA SER A 175 -17.44 19.57 -7.19
C SER A 175 -16.54 18.81 -6.21
N THR A 176 -16.57 17.48 -6.23
CA THR A 176 -15.75 16.64 -5.33
C THR A 176 -14.26 16.92 -5.56
N GLU A 177 -13.92 17.20 -6.81
CA GLU A 177 -12.57 17.44 -7.30
C GLU A 177 -12.05 18.80 -6.83
N TYR A 178 -12.89 19.85 -6.89
CA TYR A 178 -12.56 21.15 -6.32
C TYR A 178 -12.35 21.04 -4.80
N GLN A 179 -13.26 20.38 -4.09
CA GLN A 179 -13.16 20.19 -2.63
C GLN A 179 -11.87 19.45 -2.24
N PHE A 180 -11.42 18.50 -3.07
CA PHE A 180 -10.19 17.76 -2.83
C PHE A 180 -8.94 18.65 -2.92
N LEU A 181 -8.82 19.44 -3.99
CA LEU A 181 -7.70 20.38 -4.16
C LEU A 181 -7.73 21.51 -3.14
N GLU A 182 -8.91 22.06 -2.84
CA GLU A 182 -9.08 23.11 -1.83
C GLU A 182 -8.63 22.63 -0.45
N LYS A 183 -9.05 21.44 -0.03
CA LYS A 183 -8.60 20.85 1.24
C LYS A 183 -7.09 20.63 1.25
N ARG A 184 -6.50 20.15 0.15
CA ARG A 184 -5.04 20.01 0.04
C ARG A 184 -4.35 21.36 0.21
N ILE A 185 -4.79 22.41 -0.49
CA ILE A 185 -4.26 23.78 -0.38
C ILE A 185 -4.29 24.26 1.08
N GLN A 186 -5.42 24.10 1.78
CA GLN A 186 -5.56 24.49 3.17
C GLN A 186 -4.61 23.70 4.08
N SER A 187 -4.47 22.38 3.84
CA SER A 187 -3.60 21.51 4.62
C SER A 187 -2.12 21.90 4.50
N LEU A 188 -1.68 22.37 3.33
CA LEU A 188 -0.31 22.83 3.08
C LEU A 188 0.05 24.11 3.83
N GLN A 189 -0.96 24.87 4.30
CA GLN A 189 -0.77 26.10 5.08
C GLN A 189 -0.84 25.86 6.59
N ARG A 190 -1.18 24.63 7.01
CA ARG A 190 -1.41 24.34 8.42
C ARG A 190 -0.09 24.42 9.20
N PRO A 191 -0.04 25.18 10.32
CA PRO A 191 1.14 25.21 11.16
C PRO A 191 1.40 23.82 11.78
N SER A 192 2.68 23.46 11.86
CA SER A 192 3.14 22.21 12.49
C SER A 192 3.51 22.48 13.93
N THR A 193 2.79 21.86 14.86
CA THR A 193 3.08 21.92 16.30
C THR A 193 3.78 20.62 16.69
N PRO A 194 5.01 20.66 17.24
CA PRO A 194 5.72 19.46 17.65
C PRO A 194 5.01 18.75 18.80
N LEU A 195 5.18 17.43 18.90
CA LEU A 195 4.72 16.67 20.05
C LEU A 195 5.36 17.24 21.33
N LEU A 196 4.53 17.65 22.27
CA LEU A 196 4.99 18.10 23.59
C LEU A 196 5.64 16.92 24.31
N GLN A 197 6.92 17.06 24.69
CA GLN A 197 7.65 16.04 25.44
C GLN A 197 7.28 16.02 26.93
N LYS A 198 5.98 15.98 27.23
CA LYS A 198 5.51 15.73 28.58
C LYS A 198 5.67 14.24 28.87
N LYS A 199 6.30 13.88 30.00
CA LYS A 199 6.35 12.49 30.48
C LYS A 199 5.58 12.36 31.81
N PRO A 200 4.79 11.29 32.01
CA PRO A 200 4.45 10.24 31.03
C PRO A 200 3.50 10.77 29.94
N LEU A 201 3.61 10.25 28.71
CA LEU A 201 2.63 10.48 27.64
C LEU A 201 1.39 9.63 27.88
N LYS A 202 0.20 10.12 27.54
CA LYS A 202 -1.01 9.30 27.46
C LYS A 202 -1.15 8.73 26.06
N ILE A 203 -1.19 7.40 25.94
CA ILE A 203 -1.10 6.70 24.66
C ILE A 203 -2.28 5.74 24.47
N ALA A 204 -2.90 5.79 23.31
CA ALA A 204 -3.82 4.74 22.86
C ALA A 204 -3.07 3.77 21.93
N LEU A 205 -2.97 2.50 22.33
CA LEU A 205 -2.41 1.42 21.52
C LEU A 205 -3.52 0.63 20.83
N LEU A 206 -3.73 0.89 19.54
CA LEU A 206 -4.69 0.21 18.70
C LEU A 206 -4.01 -0.98 18.01
N ILE A 207 -4.48 -2.19 18.32
CA ILE A 207 -3.99 -3.43 17.72
C ILE A 207 -5.08 -3.92 16.75
N CYS A 208 -4.84 -3.74 15.45
CA CYS A 208 -5.84 -3.93 14.40
C CYS A 208 -5.32 -4.84 13.28
N GLY A 209 -6.19 -5.70 12.74
CA GLY A 209 -5.87 -6.64 11.66
C GLY A 209 -5.87 -8.10 12.12
N GLN A 210 -5.57 -9.03 11.21
CA GLN A 210 -5.62 -10.47 11.49
C GLN A 210 -4.55 -10.89 12.51
N LEU A 211 -4.91 -11.72 13.48
CA LEU A 211 -4.06 -12.15 14.61
C LEU A 211 -2.93 -13.12 14.24
N ARG A 212 -2.48 -13.20 13.00
CA ARG A 212 -1.45 -14.17 12.58
C ARG A 212 -0.17 -14.03 13.41
N GLY A 213 0.18 -14.98 14.26
CA GLY A 213 1.42 -14.91 15.06
C GLY A 213 1.44 -13.83 16.13
N PHE A 214 0.27 -13.44 16.62
CA PHE A 214 0.11 -12.46 17.70
C PHE A 214 0.79 -12.89 19.01
N GLU A 215 0.86 -14.19 19.27
CA GLU A 215 1.49 -14.80 20.45
C GLU A 215 3.00 -14.56 20.47
N TYR A 216 3.58 -14.31 19.30
CA TYR A 216 4.97 -13.92 19.20
C TYR A 216 5.11 -12.39 19.23
N SER A 217 4.35 -11.69 18.40
CA SER A 217 4.55 -10.25 18.21
C SER A 217 4.05 -9.40 19.38
N VAL A 218 2.84 -9.65 19.89
CA VAL A 218 2.19 -8.82 20.93
C VAL A 218 2.97 -8.78 22.24
N PRO A 219 3.54 -9.88 22.77
CA PRO A 219 4.37 -9.81 23.99
C PRO A 219 5.58 -8.87 23.88
N ARG A 220 6.06 -8.59 22.65
CA ARG A 220 7.22 -7.70 22.43
C ARG A 220 6.85 -6.23 22.44
N PHE A 221 5.55 -5.91 22.43
CA PHE A 221 5.06 -4.53 22.45
C PHE A 221 5.41 -3.83 23.76
N GLU A 222 5.42 -4.56 24.88
CA GLU A 222 5.78 -4.04 26.20
C GLU A 222 7.13 -3.32 26.17
N LYS A 223 8.19 -4.03 25.73
CA LYS A 223 9.55 -3.49 25.67
C LYS A 223 9.65 -2.22 24.81
N LYS A 224 8.80 -2.12 23.77
CA LYS A 224 8.84 -1.01 22.82
C LYS A 224 8.03 0.20 23.28
N PHE A 225 6.85 -0.04 23.82
CA PHE A 225 5.86 1.00 24.06
C PHE A 225 5.72 1.38 25.53
N ALA A 226 5.88 0.45 26.47
CA ALA A 226 5.80 0.76 27.91
C ALA A 226 6.75 1.90 28.34
N PRO A 227 7.98 2.04 27.80
CA PRO A 227 8.85 3.16 28.13
C PRO A 227 8.35 4.55 27.67
N LEU A 228 7.32 4.60 26.81
CA LEU A 228 6.80 5.86 26.26
C LEU A 228 5.83 6.57 27.21
N GLY A 229 5.08 5.84 28.03
CA GLY A 229 4.13 6.43 28.99
C GLY A 229 2.97 5.51 29.38
N ASP A 230 1.86 6.13 29.77
CA ASP A 230 0.64 5.50 30.23
C ASP A 230 -0.17 5.00 29.02
N ILE A 231 -0.34 3.67 28.89
CA ILE A 231 -0.93 3.04 27.70
C ILE A 231 -2.28 2.41 28.01
N ASP A 232 -3.29 2.78 27.23
CA ASP A 232 -4.57 2.08 27.12
C ASP A 232 -4.59 1.29 25.81
N ALA A 233 -4.89 -0.02 25.87
CA ALA A 233 -4.90 -0.91 24.72
C ALA A 233 -6.30 -1.18 24.19
N TYR A 234 -6.44 -1.11 22.87
CA TYR A 234 -7.67 -1.31 22.12
C TYR A 234 -7.43 -2.33 21.01
N VAL A 235 -7.90 -3.56 21.19
CA VAL A 235 -7.76 -4.64 20.20
C VAL A 235 -9.05 -4.74 19.38
N SER A 236 -8.94 -4.71 18.05
CA SER A 236 -10.06 -5.01 17.15
C SER A 236 -9.60 -5.98 16.07
N SER A 237 -10.16 -7.19 16.06
CA SER A 237 -9.78 -8.23 15.11
C SER A 237 -10.91 -9.22 14.83
N TRP A 238 -10.60 -10.21 13.98
CA TRP A 238 -11.45 -11.35 13.74
C TRP A 238 -11.31 -12.38 14.87
N GLU A 239 -12.37 -13.16 15.08
CA GLU A 239 -12.39 -14.31 15.99
C GLU A 239 -11.46 -15.44 15.55
N ASP A 240 -11.11 -15.48 14.26
CA ASP A 240 -10.15 -16.42 13.69
C ASP A 240 -8.76 -15.77 13.62
N VAL A 241 -7.71 -16.53 13.97
CA VAL A 241 -6.31 -16.08 13.87
C VAL A 241 -5.92 -15.71 12.42
N GLY A 242 -6.61 -16.32 11.45
CA GLY A 242 -6.34 -16.16 10.02
C GLY A 242 -5.09 -16.92 9.59
N TYR A 243 -4.97 -17.20 8.29
CA TYR A 243 -3.87 -17.97 7.74
C TYR A 243 -3.47 -17.43 6.35
N THR A 244 -2.22 -17.67 5.95
CA THR A 244 -1.75 -17.33 4.60
C THR A 244 -2.37 -18.33 3.62
N ARG A 245 -2.98 -17.85 2.53
CA ARG A 245 -3.47 -18.75 1.47
C ARG A 245 -2.33 -19.61 0.92
N PHE A 246 -2.60 -20.89 0.77
CA PHE A 246 -1.62 -21.83 0.29
C PHE A 246 -1.37 -21.62 -1.20
N ASN A 247 -0.09 -21.52 -1.52
CA ASN A 247 0.46 -21.93 -2.80
C ASN A 247 1.89 -22.39 -2.53
N LEU A 248 2.46 -23.18 -3.43
CA LEU A 248 3.78 -23.76 -3.21
C LEU A 248 4.86 -22.68 -2.99
N GLN A 249 4.73 -21.52 -3.64
CA GLN A 249 5.64 -20.39 -3.49
C GLN A 249 5.58 -19.76 -2.10
N ASN A 250 4.45 -19.86 -1.39
CA ASN A 250 4.23 -19.35 -0.05
C ASN A 250 4.26 -20.46 1.02
N ALA A 251 4.57 -21.71 0.67
CA ALA A 251 4.56 -22.83 1.62
C ALA A 251 5.44 -22.59 2.84
N TYR A 252 6.61 -21.95 2.65
CA TYR A 252 7.53 -21.55 3.73
C TYR A 252 6.93 -20.58 4.76
N ARG A 253 5.77 -20.00 4.46
CA ARG A 253 5.01 -19.11 5.35
C ARG A 253 3.98 -19.88 6.17
N ILE A 254 3.82 -21.18 5.98
CA ILE A 254 2.77 -22.01 6.59
C ILE A 254 3.41 -23.21 7.28
N PHE A 255 4.35 -23.87 6.60
CA PHE A 255 4.97 -25.10 7.04
C PHE A 255 6.44 -24.91 7.40
N ASP A 256 6.97 -25.82 8.22
CA ASP A 256 8.40 -25.87 8.52
C ASP A 256 9.23 -26.23 7.27
N LYS A 257 10.55 -26.05 7.36
CA LYS A 257 11.45 -26.31 6.22
C LYS A 257 11.31 -27.75 5.72
N HIS A 258 11.31 -28.71 6.63
CA HIS A 258 11.23 -30.14 6.28
C HIS A 258 9.95 -30.47 5.50
N THR A 259 8.82 -29.93 5.94
CA THR A 259 7.52 -30.10 5.27
C THR A 259 7.49 -29.37 3.92
N CYS A 260 8.08 -28.18 3.83
CA CYS A 260 8.21 -27.48 2.55
C CYS A 260 9.02 -28.29 1.53
N ASP A 261 10.17 -28.82 1.94
CA ASP A 261 11.03 -29.65 1.10
C ASP A 261 10.25 -30.88 0.61
N HIS A 262 9.49 -31.53 1.51
CA HIS A 262 8.62 -32.66 1.16
C HIS A 262 7.52 -32.31 0.15
N LEU A 263 6.80 -31.20 0.36
CA LEU A 263 5.74 -30.72 -0.53
C LEU A 263 6.27 -30.39 -1.94
N ILE A 264 7.52 -29.91 -2.04
CA ILE A 264 8.16 -29.61 -3.32
C ILE A 264 8.52 -30.90 -4.05
N GLU A 265 9.12 -31.88 -3.36
CA GLU A 265 9.46 -33.19 -3.94
C GLU A 265 8.23 -33.96 -4.41
N HIS A 266 7.13 -33.90 -3.66
CA HIS A 266 5.94 -34.73 -3.89
C HIS A 266 4.74 -33.92 -4.39
N LYS A 267 4.97 -32.79 -5.07
CA LYS A 267 3.90 -31.87 -5.49
C LYS A 267 2.76 -32.54 -6.28
N ASP A 268 3.05 -33.61 -7.01
CA ASP A 268 2.09 -34.30 -7.89
C ASP A 268 1.19 -35.32 -7.13
N THR A 269 1.48 -35.57 -5.85
CA THR A 269 0.71 -36.49 -5.01
C THR A 269 -0.39 -35.79 -4.21
N TYR A 270 -0.36 -34.47 -4.12
CA TYR A 270 -1.26 -33.67 -3.27
C TYR A 270 -2.33 -32.94 -4.09
N ASP A 271 -3.52 -32.80 -3.50
CA ASP A 271 -4.52 -31.85 -4.00
C ASP A 271 -4.35 -30.52 -3.26
N PHE A 272 -3.63 -29.59 -3.88
CA PHE A 272 -3.39 -28.27 -3.29
C PHE A 272 -4.67 -27.42 -3.12
N SER A 273 -5.80 -27.82 -3.72
CA SER A 273 -7.06 -27.10 -3.55
C SER A 273 -7.69 -27.27 -2.17
N THR A 274 -7.36 -28.35 -1.44
CA THR A 274 -7.91 -28.64 -0.10
C THR A 274 -7.12 -28.01 1.04
N PHE A 275 -5.89 -27.54 0.76
CA PHE A 275 -4.96 -27.06 1.80
C PHE A 275 -5.50 -25.87 2.60
N ASP A 276 -6.15 -24.90 1.94
CA ASP A 276 -6.69 -23.71 2.62
C ASP A 276 -7.76 -24.09 3.66
N GLU A 277 -8.58 -25.10 3.38
CA GLU A 277 -9.61 -25.59 4.31
C GLU A 277 -9.01 -26.36 5.49
N GLU A 278 -8.04 -27.23 5.24
CA GLU A 278 -7.35 -27.99 6.27
C GLU A 278 -6.51 -27.09 7.20
N ILE A 279 -5.81 -26.09 6.64
CA ILE A 279 -5.10 -25.08 7.44
C ILE A 279 -6.10 -24.29 8.30
N ALA A 280 -7.26 -23.90 7.75
CA ALA A 280 -8.29 -23.20 8.50
C ALA A 280 -8.79 -24.05 9.69
N LYS A 281 -9.10 -25.32 9.43
CA LYS A 281 -9.56 -26.28 10.45
C LYS A 281 -8.53 -26.43 11.57
N TYR A 282 -7.28 -26.72 11.21
CA TYR A 282 -6.18 -26.84 12.16
C TYR A 282 -6.03 -25.59 13.05
N THR A 283 -6.08 -24.39 12.47
CA THR A 283 -6.00 -23.16 13.28
C THR A 283 -7.19 -22.98 14.22
N SER A 284 -8.40 -23.38 13.81
CA SER A 284 -9.60 -23.26 14.64
C SER A 284 -9.64 -24.24 15.83
N GLU A 285 -8.96 -25.38 15.72
CA GLU A 285 -8.84 -26.35 16.82
C GLU A 285 -7.90 -25.85 17.93
N ILE A 286 -6.94 -25.01 17.58
CA ILE A 286 -5.96 -24.44 18.52
C ILE A 286 -6.53 -23.20 19.22
N TYR A 287 -7.28 -22.36 18.48
CA TYR A 287 -7.71 -21.06 18.95
C TYR A 287 -9.22 -20.92 18.97
N SER A 288 -9.76 -20.88 20.19
CA SER A 288 -11.11 -20.35 20.44
C SER A 288 -11.07 -18.84 20.66
N PRO A 289 -12.18 -18.11 20.39
CA PRO A 289 -12.27 -16.68 20.70
C PRO A 289 -11.94 -16.35 22.17
N GLU A 290 -12.32 -17.24 23.09
CA GLU A 290 -12.06 -17.06 24.52
C GLU A 290 -10.57 -17.23 24.86
N SER A 291 -9.92 -18.26 24.30
CA SER A 291 -8.47 -18.44 24.46
C SER A 291 -7.67 -17.29 23.84
N ILE A 292 -8.14 -16.72 22.72
CA ILE A 292 -7.51 -15.54 22.11
C ILE A 292 -7.59 -14.35 23.07
N LYS A 293 -8.77 -14.06 23.64
CA LYS A 293 -8.93 -12.98 24.63
C LYS A 293 -8.03 -13.17 25.84
N GLN A 294 -7.95 -14.38 26.37
CA GLN A 294 -7.09 -14.70 27.52
C GLN A 294 -5.60 -14.48 27.19
N LEU A 295 -5.14 -14.92 26.02
CA LEU A 295 -3.76 -14.69 25.58
C LEU A 295 -3.44 -13.21 25.39
N LEU A 296 -4.34 -12.46 24.74
CA LEU A 296 -4.20 -11.00 24.59
C LEU A 296 -4.15 -10.29 25.94
N ALA A 297 -5.05 -10.64 26.88
CA ALA A 297 -5.06 -10.08 28.22
C ALA A 297 -3.77 -10.38 28.99
N LYS A 298 -3.25 -11.61 28.87
CA LYS A 298 -1.95 -11.98 29.42
C LYS A 298 -0.81 -11.15 28.82
N HIS A 299 -0.79 -10.95 27.51
CA HIS A 299 0.29 -10.24 26.82
C HIS A 299 0.23 -8.71 26.93
N LEU A 300 -0.93 -8.17 27.28
CA LEU A 300 -1.19 -6.73 27.43
C LEU A 300 -1.48 -6.34 28.90
N HIS A 301 -1.13 -7.20 29.87
CA HIS A 301 -1.36 -6.97 31.30
C HIS A 301 -0.65 -5.72 31.85
N TRP A 302 0.37 -5.23 31.14
CA TRP A 302 1.14 -4.03 31.47
C TRP A 302 0.45 -2.73 31.03
N CYS A 303 -0.66 -2.80 30.28
CA CYS A 303 -1.48 -1.64 29.92
C CYS A 303 -2.46 -1.27 31.06
N ASN A 304 -2.77 0.02 31.20
CA ASN A 304 -3.69 0.54 32.24
C ASN A 304 -5.14 0.11 32.02
N ALA A 305 -5.55 0.06 30.76
CA ALA A 305 -6.85 -0.44 30.33
C ALA A 305 -6.69 -1.35 29.11
N LEU A 306 -7.61 -2.31 28.98
CA LEU A 306 -7.66 -3.23 27.85
C LEU A 306 -9.10 -3.42 27.40
N MET A 307 -9.37 -3.10 26.13
CA MET A 307 -10.64 -3.38 25.46
C MET A 307 -10.39 -4.30 24.27
N ILE A 308 -11.15 -5.40 24.17
CA ILE A 308 -11.00 -6.39 23.10
C ILE A 308 -12.33 -6.56 22.36
N ASN A 309 -12.30 -6.35 21.05
CA ASN A 309 -13.38 -6.64 20.13
C ASN A 309 -12.93 -7.71 19.14
N LEU A 310 -13.56 -8.89 19.21
CA LEU A 310 -13.41 -9.95 18.21
C LEU A 310 -14.73 -10.09 17.46
N LYS A 311 -14.67 -10.18 16.13
CA LYS A 311 -15.85 -10.33 15.26
C LYS A 311 -15.73 -11.55 14.37
N ARG A 312 -16.87 -12.11 13.97
CA ARG A 312 -16.92 -13.18 12.98
C ARG A 312 -17.01 -12.63 11.58
N HIS A 313 -16.01 -12.90 10.74
CA HIS A 313 -15.94 -12.35 9.37
C HIS A 313 -17.08 -12.80 8.43
N LYS A 314 -17.84 -13.83 8.82
CA LYS A 314 -19.00 -14.39 8.10
C LYS A 314 -20.35 -13.76 8.50
N GLU A 315 -20.38 -12.92 9.53
CA GLU A 315 -21.60 -12.26 9.98
C GLU A 315 -21.90 -11.00 9.16
N TYR A 316 -23.15 -10.56 9.15
CA TYR A 316 -23.53 -9.28 8.57
C TYR A 316 -23.03 -8.12 9.46
N PRO A 317 -22.51 -7.02 8.89
CA PRO A 317 -22.36 -6.71 7.46
C PRO A 317 -21.06 -7.24 6.83
N TYR A 318 -20.17 -7.86 7.61
CA TYR A 318 -18.83 -8.27 7.17
C TYR A 318 -18.84 -9.26 6.00
N ASN A 319 -19.83 -10.14 5.92
CA ASN A 319 -19.97 -11.07 4.79
C ASN A 319 -20.20 -10.38 3.43
N LYS A 320 -20.65 -9.11 3.42
CA LYS A 320 -20.80 -8.30 2.20
C LYS A 320 -19.59 -7.40 1.91
N MET A 321 -18.66 -7.30 2.83
CA MET A 321 -17.44 -6.52 2.68
C MET A 321 -16.37 -7.31 1.90
N SER A 322 -15.66 -6.60 1.02
CA SER A 322 -14.41 -7.07 0.43
C SER A 322 -13.33 -7.32 1.49
N ASN A 323 -12.28 -8.06 1.13
CA ASN A 323 -11.15 -8.30 2.04
C ASN A 323 -10.46 -7.00 2.46
N SER A 324 -10.38 -6.02 1.56
CA SER A 324 -9.85 -4.70 1.87
C SER A 324 -10.73 -4.00 2.91
N GLU A 325 -12.04 -3.88 2.70
CA GLU A 325 -12.95 -3.24 3.68
C GLU A 325 -12.88 -3.89 5.06
N LYS A 326 -12.88 -5.22 5.10
CA LYS A 326 -12.70 -6.01 6.33
C LYS A 326 -11.46 -5.59 7.12
N MET A 327 -10.32 -5.41 6.44
CA MET A 327 -9.08 -5.05 7.12
C MET A 327 -9.17 -3.67 7.79
N TYR A 328 -9.76 -2.69 7.12
CA TYR A 328 -9.78 -1.30 7.58
C TYR A 328 -10.98 -0.97 8.48
N TYR A 329 -12.04 -1.78 8.45
CA TYR A 329 -13.08 -1.75 9.47
C TYR A 329 -12.50 -1.84 10.88
N HIS A 330 -11.51 -2.73 11.10
CA HIS A 330 -10.89 -2.87 12.41
C HIS A 330 -10.01 -1.68 12.80
N ASN A 331 -9.54 -0.88 11.83
CA ASN A 331 -8.83 0.37 12.13
C ASN A 331 -9.80 1.43 12.67
N SER A 332 -11.04 1.50 12.15
CA SER A 332 -12.02 2.52 12.54
C SER A 332 -12.90 2.11 13.71
N TYR A 333 -13.07 0.81 13.98
CA TYR A 333 -14.03 0.27 14.96
C TYR A 333 -14.08 1.04 16.30
N TRP A 334 -12.93 1.20 16.95
CA TRP A 334 -12.89 1.85 18.26
C TRP A 334 -13.15 3.36 18.17
N ILE A 335 -12.67 4.00 17.10
CA ILE A 335 -12.93 5.42 16.84
C ILE A 335 -14.44 5.65 16.62
N GLU A 336 -15.10 4.78 15.86
CA GLU A 336 -16.55 4.84 15.61
C GLU A 336 -17.35 4.50 16.86
N THR A 337 -16.87 3.57 17.69
CA THR A 337 -17.58 3.09 18.91
C THR A 337 -17.50 4.09 20.06
N LEU A 338 -16.32 4.68 20.29
CA LEU A 338 -16.08 5.58 21.43
C LEU A 338 -16.13 7.07 21.04
N GLY A 339 -16.05 7.38 19.75
CA GLY A 339 -16.09 8.74 19.21
C GLY A 339 -14.71 9.42 19.13
N HIS A 340 -14.59 10.39 18.21
CA HIS A 340 -13.35 11.13 17.98
C HIS A 340 -12.90 11.91 19.23
N GLU A 341 -13.83 12.56 19.93
CA GLU A 341 -13.53 13.33 21.15
C GLU A 341 -12.91 12.47 22.26
N TYR A 342 -13.33 11.20 22.36
CA TYR A 342 -12.75 10.27 23.32
C TYR A 342 -11.25 10.07 23.10
N PHE A 343 -10.81 10.01 21.84
CA PHE A 343 -9.41 9.77 21.49
C PHE A 343 -8.55 11.05 21.46
N LYS A 344 -9.16 12.24 21.42
CA LYS A 344 -8.43 13.51 21.51
C LYS A 344 -7.76 13.73 22.87
N LYS A 345 -8.14 12.97 23.91
CA LYS A 345 -7.50 13.02 25.24
C LYS A 345 -6.09 12.42 25.26
N TYR A 346 -5.72 11.64 24.24
CA TYR A 346 -4.40 11.01 24.14
C TYR A 346 -3.42 11.96 23.46
N ASP A 347 -2.18 11.97 23.97
CA ASP A 347 -1.07 12.70 23.36
C ASP A 347 -0.61 12.00 22.08
N LEU A 348 -0.67 10.66 22.07
CA LEU A 348 -0.22 9.80 20.98
C LEU A 348 -1.21 8.67 20.73
N ILE A 349 -1.40 8.33 19.45
CA ILE A 349 -2.09 7.10 19.04
C ILE A 349 -1.09 6.24 18.27
N ILE A 350 -0.97 4.98 18.67
CA ILE A 350 -0.15 3.96 18.02
C ILE A 350 -1.11 2.94 17.43
N LYS A 351 -1.12 2.78 16.12
CA LYS A 351 -1.77 1.65 15.44
C LYS A 351 -0.71 0.67 15.00
N ILE A 352 -0.84 -0.60 15.36
CA ILE A 352 0.06 -1.66 14.91
C ILE A 352 -0.73 -2.92 14.58
N ARG A 353 -0.27 -3.67 13.57
CA ARG A 353 -0.80 -5.00 13.32
C ARG A 353 -0.28 -6.01 14.34
N PRO A 354 -1.11 -6.98 14.76
CA PRO A 354 -0.71 -7.99 15.74
C PRO A 354 0.34 -8.97 15.18
N ASP A 355 0.57 -9.01 13.87
CA ASP A 355 1.57 -9.86 13.22
C ASP A 355 2.89 -9.15 12.90
N TYR A 356 3.15 -7.99 13.52
CA TYR A 356 4.39 -7.21 13.34
C TYR A 356 5.09 -6.97 14.67
N PHE A 357 6.42 -6.92 14.66
CA PHE A 357 7.25 -6.64 15.83
C PHE A 357 8.52 -5.89 15.42
N PHE A 358 9.16 -5.24 16.38
CA PHE A 358 10.44 -4.58 16.17
C PHE A 358 11.57 -5.55 16.55
N ARG A 359 12.61 -5.66 15.70
CA ARG A 359 13.79 -6.48 16.07
C ARG A 359 14.57 -5.85 17.22
N ASP A 360 14.65 -4.53 17.23
CA ASP A 360 15.36 -3.78 18.25
C ASP A 360 14.45 -3.36 19.39
N GLU A 361 15.03 -3.31 20.59
CA GLU A 361 14.36 -2.90 21.83
C GLU A 361 14.49 -1.38 22.09
N ASN A 362 15.09 -0.64 21.16
CA ASN A 362 15.30 0.80 21.32
C ASN A 362 13.95 1.53 21.34
N ALA A 363 13.83 2.57 22.16
CA ALA A 363 12.64 3.42 22.14
C ALA A 363 12.43 4.05 20.74
N ILE A 364 11.18 4.18 20.33
CA ILE A 364 10.84 4.82 19.05
C ILE A 364 11.16 6.32 19.15
N PRO A 365 11.95 6.90 18.25
CA PRO A 365 12.25 8.32 18.28
C PRO A 365 10.98 9.12 17.92
N LEU A 366 10.40 9.80 18.91
CA LEU A 366 9.19 10.61 18.74
C LEU A 366 9.49 12.07 18.38
N THR A 367 10.77 12.47 18.32
CA THR A 367 11.19 13.87 18.12
C THR A 367 10.78 14.46 16.77
N ALA A 368 10.52 13.62 15.77
CA ALA A 368 10.06 14.03 14.44
C ALA A 368 8.52 14.07 14.32
N LEU A 369 7.78 13.74 15.39
CA LEU A 369 6.32 13.76 15.38
C LEU A 369 5.77 15.15 15.67
N SER A 370 4.74 15.53 14.92
CA SER A 370 4.02 16.80 15.04
C SER A 370 2.53 16.63 14.71
N SER A 371 1.77 17.72 14.83
CA SER A 371 0.37 17.80 14.43
C SER A 371 0.13 17.64 12.93
N THR A 372 1.19 17.49 12.13
CA THR A 372 1.12 17.31 10.67
C THR A 372 2.03 16.18 10.20
N SER A 373 2.45 15.27 11.09
CA SER A 373 3.30 14.15 10.71
C SER A 373 2.87 12.83 11.35
N VAL A 374 3.16 11.74 10.64
CA VAL A 374 2.89 10.37 11.09
C VAL A 374 4.09 9.51 10.72
N LEU A 375 4.56 8.71 11.66
CA LEU A 375 5.54 7.66 11.41
C LEU A 375 4.82 6.42 10.91
N THR A 376 5.32 5.82 9.83
CA THR A 376 4.76 4.58 9.25
C THR A 376 5.81 3.47 9.12
N ASP A 377 5.40 2.26 8.72
CA ASP A 377 6.32 1.17 8.41
C ASP A 377 7.10 1.37 7.10
N THR A 378 6.71 2.34 6.27
CA THR A 378 7.47 2.76 5.09
C THR A 378 8.14 4.12 5.33
N PRO A 379 9.28 4.38 4.68
CA PRO A 379 10.01 5.64 4.88
C PRO A 379 9.30 6.85 4.28
N ASP A 380 8.34 6.63 3.38
CA ASP A 380 7.62 7.66 2.64
C ASP A 380 6.27 7.17 2.12
N TYR A 381 5.57 8.06 1.42
CA TYR A 381 4.48 7.73 0.50
C TYR A 381 4.94 6.76 -0.59
N LEU A 382 3.99 5.95 -1.06
CA LEU A 382 4.18 4.98 -2.13
C LEU A 382 3.32 5.40 -3.32
N PHE A 383 3.92 5.55 -4.48
CA PHE A 383 3.28 5.69 -5.78
C PHE A 383 3.80 4.54 -6.65
N GLN A 384 2.96 3.54 -6.84
CA GLN A 384 3.27 2.31 -7.57
C GLN A 384 2.23 2.10 -8.68
N GLU A 385 2.37 1.03 -9.45
CA GLU A 385 1.44 0.65 -10.52
C GLU A 385 -0.01 0.51 -10.02
N TRP A 386 -0.20 0.11 -8.77
CA TRP A 386 -1.52 0.05 -8.15
C TRP A 386 -2.08 1.41 -7.70
N GLY A 387 -1.25 2.47 -7.69
CA GLY A 387 -1.63 3.83 -7.33
C GLY A 387 -0.84 4.42 -6.17
N PHE A 388 -1.41 5.47 -5.56
CA PHE A 388 -0.82 6.23 -4.47
C PHE A 388 -1.32 5.74 -3.11
N GLY A 389 -0.42 5.46 -2.16
CA GLY A 389 -0.73 4.93 -0.84
C GLY A 389 0.37 5.21 0.19
N LEU A 390 0.25 4.56 1.34
CA LEU A 390 1.26 4.58 2.42
C LEU A 390 1.34 3.21 3.11
N GLY A 391 2.45 2.96 3.81
CA GLY A 391 2.60 1.77 4.67
C GLY A 391 1.51 1.76 5.74
N ASP A 392 0.75 0.67 5.82
CA ASP A 392 -0.42 0.54 6.70
C ASP A 392 -0.23 -0.42 7.86
N GLN A 393 0.98 -0.91 8.10
CA GLN A 393 1.26 -1.97 9.09
C GLN A 393 1.45 -1.37 10.48
N LEU A 394 2.10 -0.20 10.55
CA LEU A 394 2.36 0.59 11.74
C LEU A 394 2.06 2.06 11.45
N TRP A 395 1.33 2.73 12.33
CA TRP A 395 1.19 4.19 12.34
C TRP A 395 1.41 4.72 13.76
N ILE A 396 2.20 5.78 13.88
CA ILE A 396 2.42 6.47 15.15
C ILE A 396 2.31 7.97 14.88
N GLY A 397 1.42 8.65 15.60
CA GLY A 397 1.24 10.08 15.45
C GLY A 397 0.44 10.67 16.59
N MET A 398 0.36 12.00 16.62
CA MET A 398 -0.54 12.71 17.52
C MET A 398 -1.99 12.34 17.21
N SER A 399 -2.89 12.53 18.18
CA SER A 399 -4.28 12.09 18.07
C SER A 399 -4.99 12.60 16.81
N GLU A 400 -4.84 13.88 16.48
CA GLU A 400 -5.52 14.48 15.32
C GLU A 400 -5.08 13.89 13.95
N PRO A 401 -3.78 13.86 13.58
CA PRO A 401 -3.32 13.14 12.39
C PRO A 401 -3.83 11.69 12.31
N MET A 402 -3.79 10.99 13.44
CA MET A 402 -4.15 9.58 13.52
C MET A 402 -5.65 9.36 13.33
N LEU A 403 -6.50 10.24 13.85
CA LEU A 403 -7.96 10.17 13.67
C LEU A 403 -8.39 10.30 12.21
N HIS A 404 -7.66 11.08 11.40
CA HIS A 404 -7.91 11.13 9.96
C HIS A 404 -7.62 9.78 9.28
N LEU A 405 -6.50 9.13 9.62
CA LEU A 405 -6.10 7.85 9.02
C LEU A 405 -6.99 6.69 9.46
N LEU A 406 -7.30 6.63 10.75
CA LEU A 406 -8.07 5.54 11.34
C LEU A 406 -9.53 5.54 10.86
N ASN A 407 -10.05 6.69 10.40
CA ASN A 407 -11.42 6.84 9.94
C ASN A 407 -11.58 6.82 8.40
N CYS A 408 -10.55 6.41 7.66
CA CYS A 408 -10.60 6.39 6.19
C CYS A 408 -11.65 5.42 5.59
N HIS A 409 -12.16 4.47 6.38
CA HIS A 409 -13.26 3.57 5.98
C HIS A 409 -14.63 4.27 5.96
N ASN A 410 -14.75 5.48 6.54
CA ASN A 410 -16.00 6.23 6.51
C ASN A 410 -16.35 6.64 5.07
N LYS A 411 -17.55 6.30 4.59
CA LYS A 411 -18.06 6.63 3.25
C LYS A 411 -18.17 8.13 2.99
N GLU A 412 -18.28 8.94 4.05
CA GLU A 412 -18.31 10.39 3.96
C GLU A 412 -16.92 10.99 3.77
N SER A 413 -15.85 10.22 3.96
CA SER A 413 -14.47 10.68 3.79
C SER A 413 -14.18 11.08 2.34
N LEU A 414 -13.26 12.04 2.18
CA LEU A 414 -12.89 12.54 0.86
C LEU A 414 -12.13 11.48 0.05
N SER A 415 -11.33 10.64 0.71
CA SER A 415 -10.69 9.50 0.03
C SER A 415 -11.71 8.54 -0.56
N TYR A 416 -12.81 8.23 0.15
CA TYR A 416 -13.86 7.36 -0.38
C TYR A 416 -14.55 7.99 -1.60
N ARG A 417 -14.93 9.27 -1.51
CA ARG A 417 -15.55 10.00 -2.63
C ARG A 417 -14.62 10.10 -3.84
N TYR A 418 -13.33 10.35 -3.61
CA TYR A 418 -12.29 10.37 -4.65
C TYR A 418 -12.19 9.01 -5.34
N MET A 419 -12.08 7.92 -4.58
CA MET A 419 -12.00 6.56 -5.15
C MET A 419 -13.23 6.23 -6.00
N TYR A 420 -14.43 6.63 -5.57
CA TYR A 420 -15.65 6.45 -6.34
C TYR A 420 -15.64 7.26 -7.65
N ALA A 421 -15.30 8.56 -7.57
CA ALA A 421 -15.33 9.46 -8.72
C ALA A 421 -14.29 9.12 -9.80
N PHE A 422 -13.07 8.75 -9.41
CA PHE A 422 -11.94 8.65 -10.35
C PHE A 422 -11.53 7.23 -10.71
N TYR A 423 -11.77 6.25 -9.84
CA TYR A 423 -11.47 4.85 -10.15
C TYR A 423 -12.68 4.06 -10.60
N ASN A 424 -13.90 4.65 -10.53
CA ASN A 424 -15.17 3.97 -10.78
C ASN A 424 -15.27 2.60 -10.06
N LYS A 425 -14.64 2.53 -8.87
CA LYS A 425 -14.56 1.33 -8.04
C LYS A 425 -15.52 1.52 -6.88
N GLU A 426 -16.57 0.71 -6.84
CA GLU A 426 -17.37 0.53 -5.62
C GLU A 426 -16.55 -0.13 -4.50
N SER A 427 -15.42 -0.77 -4.83
CA SER A 427 -14.55 -1.44 -3.87
C SER A 427 -13.53 -0.47 -3.25
N TYR A 428 -13.63 -0.27 -1.93
CA TYR A 428 -12.61 0.38 -1.12
C TYR A 428 -11.23 -0.31 -1.26
N GLN A 429 -10.18 0.49 -1.45
CA GLN A 429 -8.81 0.03 -1.69
C GLN A 429 -7.89 0.54 -0.58
N GLY A 430 -8.12 0.03 0.63
CA GLY A 430 -7.23 0.13 1.80
C GLY A 430 -6.06 1.11 1.75
N HIS A 431 -4.93 0.64 1.22
CA HIS A 431 -3.68 1.40 1.18
C HIS A 431 -3.80 2.73 0.42
N LEU A 432 -4.62 2.76 -0.65
CA LEU A 432 -4.87 3.98 -1.42
C LEU A 432 -5.70 4.96 -0.60
N ASN A 433 -6.76 4.48 0.05
CA ASN A 433 -7.60 5.33 0.89
C ASN A 433 -6.79 5.99 2.02
N CYS A 434 -5.89 5.23 2.67
CA CYS A 434 -5.00 5.80 3.68
C CYS A 434 -4.01 6.82 3.10
N GLY A 435 -3.40 6.53 1.96
CA GLY A 435 -2.52 7.47 1.27
C GLY A 435 -3.22 8.78 0.94
N LEU A 436 -4.41 8.69 0.36
CA LEU A 436 -5.22 9.84 -0.01
C LEU A 436 -5.65 10.66 1.21
N GLU A 437 -6.07 10.02 2.31
CA GLU A 437 -6.38 10.75 3.55
C GLU A 437 -5.14 11.42 4.12
N ALA A 438 -4.00 10.73 4.21
CA ALA A 438 -2.78 11.35 4.71
C ALA A 438 -2.39 12.57 3.88
N TRP A 439 -2.42 12.41 2.55
CA TRP A 439 -2.02 13.43 1.61
C TRP A 439 -2.97 14.63 1.61
N VAL A 440 -4.28 14.42 1.54
CA VAL A 440 -5.23 15.53 1.54
C VAL A 440 -5.24 16.31 2.85
N ASN A 441 -4.86 15.66 3.97
CA ASN A 441 -4.73 16.30 5.28
C ASN A 441 -3.32 16.86 5.56
N GLY A 442 -2.44 16.89 4.56
CA GLY A 442 -1.13 17.57 4.69
C GLY A 442 -0.11 16.79 5.53
N LEU A 443 -0.31 15.49 5.74
CA LEU A 443 0.54 14.71 6.62
C LEU A 443 1.89 14.41 5.97
N GLN A 444 2.97 14.65 6.70
CA GLN A 444 4.32 14.22 6.35
C GLN A 444 4.57 12.80 6.88
N ILE A 445 5.06 11.92 6.01
CA ILE A 445 5.47 10.57 6.42
C ILE A 445 6.90 10.63 6.93
N VAL A 446 7.05 10.33 8.22
CA VAL A 446 8.34 10.31 8.89
C VAL A 446 8.91 8.90 8.79
N PRO A 447 10.17 8.74 8.36
CA PRO A 447 10.79 7.43 8.29
C PRO A 447 10.95 6.82 9.67
N SER A 448 10.55 5.55 9.81
CA SER A 448 10.93 4.74 10.96
C SER A 448 12.40 4.35 10.85
N ASN A 449 13.23 4.76 11.81
CA ASN A 449 14.58 4.20 11.97
C ASN A 449 14.54 2.75 12.51
N ALA A 450 13.35 2.26 12.89
CA ALA A 450 13.19 0.96 13.49
C ALA A 450 13.04 -0.11 12.41
N SER A 451 13.74 -1.22 12.61
CA SER A 451 13.67 -2.41 11.74
C SER A 451 12.40 -3.20 12.03
N LEU A 452 11.24 -2.57 11.75
CA LEU A 452 9.95 -3.21 11.87
C LEU A 452 9.93 -4.42 10.93
N LEU A 453 9.63 -5.57 11.50
CA LEU A 453 9.41 -6.78 10.74
C LEU A 453 8.03 -7.31 10.98
N LYS A 454 7.48 -7.86 9.91
CA LYS A 454 6.46 -8.88 10.07
C LYS A 454 7.05 -10.02 10.91
N SER A 455 6.32 -10.59 11.86
CA SER A 455 6.61 -11.97 12.27
C SER A 455 6.68 -12.76 10.98
N ARG A 456 7.91 -13.08 10.54
CA ARG A 456 8.08 -14.12 9.55
C ARG A 456 7.27 -15.26 10.15
N LEU A 457 6.39 -15.89 9.38
CA LEU A 457 5.68 -17.04 9.91
C LEU A 457 6.66 -18.16 10.37
N ALA A 458 7.98 -18.00 10.18
CA ALA A 458 9.02 -18.63 10.99
C ALA A 458 8.83 -18.57 12.53
N SER A 459 7.94 -17.73 13.06
CA SER A 459 7.63 -17.67 14.50
C SER A 459 6.14 -17.65 14.86
N THR A 460 5.22 -17.72 13.89
CA THR A 460 3.99 -18.50 14.11
C THR A 460 4.41 -19.95 14.30
N ARG A 461 3.68 -20.74 15.09
CA ARG A 461 3.86 -22.20 15.06
C ARG A 461 3.67 -22.66 13.61
N LEU A 462 4.77 -22.90 12.91
CA LEU A 462 4.75 -23.51 11.57
C LEU A 462 4.17 -24.91 11.73
N ILE A 463 3.33 -25.31 10.79
CA ILE A 463 2.83 -26.67 10.76
C ILE A 463 4.02 -27.58 10.45
N SER A 464 4.38 -28.39 11.44
CA SER A 464 5.44 -29.38 11.34
C SER A 464 5.02 -30.56 10.45
N PHE A 465 5.98 -31.36 10.04
CA PHE A 465 5.69 -32.53 9.21
C PHE A 465 4.75 -33.53 9.90
N VAL A 466 4.85 -33.64 11.23
CA VAL A 466 3.98 -34.52 12.03
C VAL A 466 2.53 -34.03 12.00
N GLU A 467 2.32 -32.73 12.17
CA GLU A 467 0.99 -32.11 12.14
C GLU A 467 0.42 -32.12 10.71
N PHE A 468 1.27 -31.88 9.71
CA PHE A 468 0.91 -31.97 8.30
C PHE A 468 0.39 -33.36 7.92
N ASN A 469 1.02 -34.44 8.39
CA ASN A 469 0.56 -35.81 8.11
C ASN A 469 -0.79 -36.16 8.76
N GLN A 470 -1.29 -35.32 9.67
CA GLN A 470 -2.63 -35.47 10.25
C GLN A 470 -3.70 -34.72 9.46
N MET A 471 -3.30 -33.84 8.54
CA MET A 471 -4.21 -33.09 7.67
C MET A 471 -4.70 -33.96 6.52
N ASN A 472 -5.96 -33.76 6.12
CA ASN A 472 -6.57 -34.52 5.03
C ASN A 472 -6.28 -33.88 3.67
N VAL A 473 -5.02 -33.93 3.24
CA VAL A 473 -4.52 -33.26 2.03
C VAL A 473 -4.10 -34.21 0.90
N GLY A 474 -4.32 -35.52 1.09
CA GLY A 474 -4.05 -36.57 0.08
C GLY A 474 -5.15 -36.66 -0.99
N LYS A 475 -4.84 -37.37 -2.08
CA LYS A 475 -5.79 -37.68 -3.18
C LYS A 475 -6.94 -38.57 -2.75
#